data_AF-A0A2D9SXU8-F1
#
_entry.id   AF-A0A2D9SXU8-F1
#
_cell.length_a   1.000
_cell.length_b   1.000
_cell.length_c   1.000
_cell.angle_alpha   90.00
_cell.angle_beta   90.00
_cell.angle_gamma   90.00
#
_symmetry.space_group_name_H-M   'P 1'
#
loop_
_entity.id
_entity.type
_entity.pdbx_description
1 polymer ?
#
loop_
_entity_poly.entity_id
_entity_poly.type
_entity_poly.pdbx_seq_one_letter_code
_entity_poly.pdbx_strand_id
1 'polypeptide(L)'
;MIESQDPGSFFHQHLQTALSRLRVRPSPAAELYLQDLLVRSVLMRGVRPATPDRPLVQLMAGALEVEDARERLRRLREVGDAALYTCGFFGEHVASRGMSPAYYAAMGGRAYHGASVLSFEHRGTFVELAEGFEDFAQVLDEVRERTVLRSPQDIVRLYDLWKRTRDPRFAAKLRGQGVFPQTTWGGVDVEDDGSVH
;
A
#
# COMPACT_ATOMS: atom_id res chain seq x y z
N MET A 1 -19.06 -16.03 19.35
CA MET A 1 -19.28 -16.41 17.95
C MET A 1 -18.71 -15.27 17.12
N ILE A 2 -17.44 -15.37 16.72
CA ILE A 2 -16.76 -14.33 15.92
C ILE A 2 -16.76 -14.91 14.52
N GLU A 3 -17.66 -14.45 13.67
CA GLU A 3 -17.61 -14.75 12.24
C GLU A 3 -16.25 -14.30 11.73
N SER A 4 -15.50 -15.23 11.15
CA SER A 4 -14.28 -14.93 10.42
C SER A 4 -14.66 -14.06 9.22
N GLN A 5 -14.61 -12.74 9.37
CA GLN A 5 -14.77 -11.85 8.23
C GLN A 5 -13.63 -12.11 7.26
N ASP A 6 -13.97 -12.53 6.04
CA ASP A 6 -13.07 -12.53 4.91
C ASP A 6 -12.47 -11.12 4.73
N PRO A 7 -11.16 -10.95 4.46
CA PRO A 7 -10.55 -9.64 4.28
C PRO A 7 -11.28 -8.76 3.26
N GLY A 8 -11.89 -9.37 2.23
CA GLY A 8 -12.70 -8.68 1.25
C GLY A 8 -13.94 -8.03 1.87
N SER A 9 -14.68 -8.73 2.73
CA SER A 9 -15.91 -8.19 3.35
C SER A 9 -15.60 -7.12 4.40
N PHE A 10 -14.48 -7.25 5.12
CA PHE A 10 -13.98 -6.23 6.02
C PHE A 10 -13.67 -4.91 5.28
N PHE A 11 -12.84 -4.96 4.23
CA PHE A 11 -12.50 -3.76 3.46
C PHE A 11 -13.70 -3.17 2.73
N HIS A 12 -14.62 -4.02 2.24
CA HIS A 12 -15.86 -3.55 1.63
C HIS A 12 -16.66 -2.67 2.59
N GLN A 13 -16.87 -3.12 3.83
CA GLN A 13 -17.64 -2.36 4.83
C GLN A 13 -16.98 -1.02 5.19
N HIS A 14 -15.65 -1.02 5.38
CA HIS A 14 -14.90 0.19 5.70
C HIS A 14 -14.84 1.17 4.52
N LEU A 15 -14.64 0.66 3.30
CA LEU A 15 -14.66 1.45 2.06
C LEU A 15 -16.03 2.09 1.84
N GLN A 16 -17.12 1.32 1.96
CA GLN A 16 -18.50 1.83 1.85
C GLN A 16 -18.79 2.95 2.85
N THR A 17 -18.30 2.79 4.08
CA THR A 17 -18.45 3.80 5.12
C THR A 17 -17.69 5.08 4.76
N ALA A 18 -16.46 4.97 4.27
CA ALA A 18 -15.64 6.11 3.86
C ALA A 18 -16.25 6.85 2.67
N LEU A 19 -16.66 6.12 1.62
CA LEU A 19 -17.33 6.66 0.44
C LEU A 19 -18.59 7.44 0.81
N SER A 20 -19.43 6.87 1.69
CA SER A 20 -20.65 7.52 2.16
C SER A 20 -20.39 8.82 2.92
N ARG A 21 -19.37 8.84 3.79
CA ARG A 21 -19.04 10.03 4.61
C ARG A 21 -18.45 11.16 3.79
N LEU A 22 -17.54 10.83 2.88
CA LEU A 22 -16.90 11.79 1.98
C LEU A 22 -17.79 12.16 0.78
N ARG A 23 -18.94 11.50 0.65
CA ARG A 23 -19.92 11.69 -0.45
C ARG A 23 -19.33 11.42 -1.83
N VAL A 24 -18.33 10.55 -1.90
CA VAL A 24 -17.71 10.08 -3.15
C VAL A 24 -18.54 8.93 -3.69
N ARG A 25 -18.91 8.98 -4.97
CA ARG A 25 -19.75 7.97 -5.64
C ARG A 25 -19.01 7.36 -6.83
N PRO A 26 -18.11 6.38 -6.61
CA PRO A 26 -17.43 5.70 -7.69
C PRO A 26 -18.40 4.88 -8.52
N SER A 27 -18.03 4.58 -9.77
CA SER A 27 -18.66 3.51 -10.53
C SER A 27 -18.47 2.16 -9.82
N PRO A 28 -19.34 1.16 -10.08
CA PRO A 28 -19.18 -0.17 -9.50
C PRO A 28 -17.81 -0.80 -9.80
N ALA A 29 -17.25 -0.51 -10.98
CA ALA A 29 -15.94 -1.02 -11.37
C ALA A 29 -14.79 -0.34 -10.59
N ALA A 30 -14.87 0.98 -10.36
CA ALA A 30 -13.88 1.68 -9.54
C ALA A 30 -13.97 1.30 -8.06
N GLU A 31 -15.17 1.07 -7.53
CA GLU A 31 -15.34 0.60 -6.17
C GLU A 31 -14.68 -0.78 -5.96
N LEU A 32 -14.97 -1.74 -6.84
CA LEU A 32 -14.35 -3.07 -6.82
C LEU A 32 -12.82 -2.98 -6.97
N TYR A 33 -12.34 -2.03 -7.79
CA TYR A 33 -10.92 -1.79 -7.94
C TYR A 33 -10.26 -1.29 -6.65
N LEU A 34 -10.88 -0.32 -5.97
CA LEU A 34 -10.37 0.22 -4.70
C LEU A 34 -10.38 -0.85 -3.59
N GLN A 35 -11.41 -1.69 -3.56
CA GLN A 35 -11.46 -2.85 -2.66
C GLN A 35 -10.32 -3.84 -2.94
N ASP A 36 -10.11 -4.20 -4.21
CA ASP A 36 -9.00 -5.08 -4.62
C ASP A 36 -7.64 -4.47 -4.28
N LEU A 37 -7.46 -3.16 -4.49
CA LEU A 37 -6.24 -2.44 -4.13
C LEU A 37 -5.95 -2.54 -2.63
N LEU A 38 -6.96 -2.32 -1.78
CA LEU A 38 -6.84 -2.45 -0.33
C LEU A 38 -6.45 -3.87 0.07
N VAL A 39 -7.13 -4.89 -0.46
CA VAL A 39 -6.83 -6.30 -0.19
C VAL A 39 -5.40 -6.65 -0.63
N ARG A 40 -5.00 -6.28 -1.86
CA ARG A 40 -3.64 -6.55 -2.39
C ARG A 40 -2.55 -5.85 -1.57
N SER A 41 -2.82 -4.64 -1.07
CA SER A 41 -1.87 -3.89 -0.25
C SER A 41 -1.60 -4.55 1.09
N VAL A 42 -2.63 -5.03 1.78
CA VAL A 42 -2.51 -5.68 3.09
C VAL A 42 -1.90 -7.07 2.98
N LEU A 43 -2.21 -7.80 1.91
CA LEU A 43 -1.61 -9.10 1.65
C LEU A 43 -0.15 -9.00 1.18
N MET A 44 0.40 -7.78 1.00
CA MET A 44 1.72 -7.53 0.39
C MET A 44 1.88 -8.22 -0.98
N ARG A 45 0.75 -8.50 -1.64
CA ARG A 45 0.66 -9.22 -2.91
C ARG A 45 0.33 -8.20 -4.00
N GLY A 46 1.34 -7.48 -4.46
CA GLY A 46 1.27 -6.75 -5.73
C GLY A 46 1.03 -5.24 -5.65
N VAL A 47 0.89 -4.62 -4.47
CA VAL A 47 1.04 -3.17 -4.32
C VAL A 47 2.34 -2.89 -3.60
N ARG A 48 3.25 -2.18 -4.27
CA ARG A 48 4.51 -1.74 -3.68
C ARG A 48 4.42 -0.23 -3.45
N PRO A 49 4.32 0.25 -2.19
CA PRO A 49 4.25 1.68 -1.93
C PRO A 49 5.48 2.38 -2.51
N ALA A 50 5.33 3.66 -2.84
CA ALA A 50 6.46 4.47 -3.20
C ALA A 50 7.31 4.71 -1.94
N THR A 51 8.60 4.42 -2.03
CA THR A 51 9.57 4.62 -0.95
C THR A 51 10.68 5.54 -1.45
N PRO A 52 11.49 6.12 -0.54
CA PRO A 52 12.68 6.87 -0.95
C PRO A 52 13.63 6.06 -1.87
N ASP A 53 13.76 4.75 -1.62
CA ASP A 53 14.59 3.84 -2.44
C ASP A 53 13.94 3.47 -3.79
N ARG A 54 12.67 3.83 -3.98
CA ARG A 54 11.88 3.53 -5.18
C ARG A 54 10.90 4.68 -5.48
N PRO A 55 11.38 5.87 -5.87
CA PRO A 55 10.56 7.06 -6.03
C PRO A 55 9.63 6.95 -7.25
N LEU A 56 8.44 7.55 -7.16
CA LEU A 56 7.41 7.50 -8.21
C LEU A 56 7.92 7.99 -9.56
N VAL A 57 8.78 9.00 -9.58
CA VAL A 57 9.36 9.54 -10.83
C VAL A 57 10.17 8.49 -11.59
N GLN A 58 10.95 7.66 -10.89
CA GLN A 58 11.73 6.59 -11.52
C GLN A 58 10.83 5.47 -12.02
N LEU A 59 9.78 5.12 -11.26
CA LEU A 59 8.79 4.14 -11.69
C LEU A 59 8.01 4.59 -12.92
N MET A 60 7.63 5.87 -12.97
CA MET A 60 6.99 6.47 -14.13
C MET A 60 7.91 6.47 -15.34
N ALA A 61 9.15 6.93 -15.20
CA ALA A 61 10.13 6.94 -16.30
C ALA A 61 10.34 5.54 -16.87
N GLY A 62 10.59 4.55 -16.00
CA GLY A 62 10.75 3.16 -16.40
C GLY A 62 9.47 2.48 -16.91
N ALA A 63 8.30 3.08 -16.73
CA ALA A 63 7.06 2.65 -17.38
C ALA A 63 6.95 3.22 -18.80
N LEU A 64 7.29 4.51 -18.98
CA LEU A 64 7.21 5.19 -20.28
C LEU A 64 8.21 4.66 -21.31
N GLU A 65 9.36 4.16 -20.85
CA GLU A 65 10.39 3.55 -21.71
C GLU A 65 10.02 2.15 -22.22
N VAL A 66 8.94 1.54 -21.71
CA VAL A 66 8.52 0.21 -22.16
C VAL A 66 7.87 0.30 -23.54
N GLU A 67 8.41 -0.48 -24.49
CA GLU A 67 7.88 -0.59 -25.85
C GLU A 67 6.61 -1.46 -25.92
N ASP A 68 6.60 -2.60 -25.22
CA ASP A 68 5.45 -3.50 -25.20
C ASP A 68 4.25 -2.83 -24.49
N ALA A 69 3.15 -2.68 -25.22
CA ALA A 69 1.99 -1.95 -24.74
C ALA A 69 1.34 -2.59 -23.50
N ARG A 70 1.37 -3.92 -23.40
CA ARG A 70 0.77 -4.66 -22.28
C ARG A 70 1.60 -4.52 -21.01
N GLU A 71 2.92 -4.62 -21.11
CA GLU A 71 3.84 -4.40 -20.01
C GLU A 71 3.84 -2.93 -19.58
N ARG A 72 3.77 -1.99 -20.53
CA ARG A 72 3.65 -0.55 -20.23
C ARG A 72 2.36 -0.26 -19.47
N LEU A 73 1.23 -0.83 -19.90
CA LEU A 73 -0.03 -0.75 -19.17
C LEU A 73 0.11 -1.26 -17.74
N ARG A 74 0.71 -2.45 -17.55
CA ARG A 74 0.93 -3.03 -16.22
C ARG A 74 1.75 -2.10 -15.33
N ARG A 75 2.86 -1.56 -15.84
CA ARG A 75 3.71 -0.65 -15.05
C ARG A 75 3.05 0.68 -14.72
N LEU A 76 2.32 1.27 -15.67
CA LEU A 76 1.56 2.50 -15.42
C LEU A 76 0.48 2.28 -14.35
N ARG A 77 -0.23 1.14 -14.40
CA ARG A 77 -1.15 0.74 -13.32
C ARG A 77 -0.43 0.64 -11.98
N GLU A 78 0.73 -0.01 -11.92
CA GLU A 78 1.51 -0.14 -10.69
C GLU A 78 1.99 1.20 -10.13
N VAL A 79 2.35 2.16 -10.99
CA VAL A 79 2.70 3.54 -10.58
C VAL A 79 1.47 4.24 -9.99
N GLY A 80 0.31 4.12 -10.63
CA GLY A 80 -0.96 4.66 -10.12
C GLY A 80 -1.32 4.07 -8.75
N ASP A 81 -1.30 2.74 -8.63
CA ASP A 81 -1.59 2.01 -7.39
C ASP A 81 -0.64 2.41 -6.26
N ALA A 82 0.67 2.49 -6.55
CA ALA A 82 1.67 2.92 -5.60
C ALA A 82 1.44 4.36 -5.13
N ALA A 83 1.11 5.26 -6.05
CA ALA A 83 0.84 6.66 -5.73
C ALA A 83 -0.43 6.81 -4.88
N LEU A 84 -1.52 6.14 -5.28
CA LEU A 84 -2.83 6.23 -4.61
C LEU A 84 -2.75 5.67 -3.19
N TYR A 85 -2.12 4.51 -3.04
CA TYR A 85 -1.88 3.91 -1.74
C TYR A 85 -0.95 4.77 -0.86
N THR A 86 0.12 5.33 -1.43
CA THR A 86 1.06 6.16 -0.66
C THR A 86 0.40 7.46 -0.20
N CYS A 87 -0.37 8.12 -1.07
CA CYS A 87 -1.09 9.35 -0.74
C CYS A 87 -2.18 9.09 0.29
N GLY A 88 -2.97 8.02 0.13
CA GLY A 88 -4.07 7.70 1.01
C GLY A 88 -3.67 7.13 2.36
N PHE A 89 -2.61 6.33 2.47
CA PHE A 89 -2.23 5.73 3.76
C PHE A 89 -1.09 6.46 4.50
N PHE A 90 -0.37 7.35 3.82
CA PHE A 90 0.81 8.01 4.38
C PHE A 90 0.84 9.52 4.13
N GLY A 91 -0.30 10.15 3.83
CA GLY A 91 -0.39 11.58 3.49
C GLY A 91 0.32 12.51 4.48
N GLU A 92 0.07 12.34 5.79
CA GLU A 92 0.73 13.13 6.85
C GLU A 92 2.26 12.91 6.90
N HIS A 93 2.71 11.67 6.69
CA HIS A 93 4.12 11.31 6.70
C HIS A 93 4.86 11.80 5.44
N VAL A 94 4.16 11.81 4.30
CA VAL A 94 4.65 12.38 3.04
C VAL A 94 4.82 13.90 3.19
N ALA A 95 3.81 14.58 3.73
CA ALA A 95 3.82 16.03 3.96
C ALA A 95 4.94 16.46 4.93
N SER A 96 5.13 15.73 6.03
CA SER A 96 6.21 16.01 7.00
C SER A 96 7.63 15.81 6.45
N ARG A 97 7.78 15.10 5.32
CA ARG A 97 9.06 14.91 4.61
C ARG A 97 9.28 15.93 3.47
N GLY A 98 8.43 16.94 3.35
CA GLY A 98 8.54 18.00 2.34
C GLY A 98 8.10 17.57 0.94
N MET A 99 7.49 16.39 0.79
CA MET A 99 6.85 15.98 -0.45
C MET A 99 5.37 16.35 -0.40
N SER A 100 4.86 16.98 -1.46
CA SER A 100 3.46 17.42 -1.49
C SER A 100 2.53 16.25 -1.82
N PRO A 101 1.42 16.05 -1.09
CA PRO A 101 0.33 15.16 -1.52
C PRO A 101 -0.12 15.44 -2.97
N ALA A 102 -0.10 16.70 -3.40
CA ALA A 102 -0.42 17.10 -4.77
C ALA A 102 0.59 16.54 -5.81
N TYR A 103 1.85 16.30 -5.43
CA TYR A 103 2.81 15.63 -6.31
C TYR A 103 2.42 14.17 -6.54
N TYR A 104 2.04 13.44 -5.48
CA TYR A 104 1.57 12.07 -5.58
C TYR A 104 0.27 11.98 -6.38
N ALA A 105 -0.65 12.91 -6.16
CA ALA A 105 -1.90 13.01 -6.92
C ALA A 105 -1.64 13.25 -8.41
N ALA A 106 -0.81 14.24 -8.74
CA ALA A 106 -0.47 14.53 -10.13
C ALA A 106 0.26 13.35 -10.82
N MET A 107 1.19 12.69 -10.11
CA MET A 107 1.92 11.54 -10.66
C MET A 107 1.02 10.32 -10.85
N GLY A 108 0.21 9.98 -9.85
CA GLY A 108 -0.69 8.85 -9.89
C GLY A 108 -1.82 9.03 -10.90
N GLY A 109 -2.41 10.23 -10.96
CA GLY A 109 -3.43 10.58 -11.96
C GLY A 109 -2.91 10.45 -13.38
N ARG A 110 -1.69 10.96 -13.67
CA ARG A 110 -1.04 10.76 -14.97
C ARG A 110 -0.81 9.28 -15.30
N ALA A 111 -0.46 8.48 -14.30
CA ALA A 111 -0.19 7.06 -14.49
C ALA A 111 -1.47 6.30 -14.85
N TYR A 112 -2.57 6.54 -14.12
CA TYR A 112 -3.87 5.97 -14.46
C TYR A 112 -4.39 6.48 -15.80
N HIS A 113 -4.20 7.76 -16.14
CA HIS A 113 -4.54 8.25 -17.46
C HIS A 113 -3.76 7.53 -18.58
N GLY A 114 -2.45 7.35 -18.42
CA GLY A 114 -1.64 6.57 -19.36
C GLY A 114 -2.10 5.11 -19.47
N ALA A 115 -2.49 4.49 -18.35
CA ALA A 115 -3.06 3.15 -18.33
C ALA A 115 -4.43 3.09 -19.04
N SER A 116 -5.27 4.12 -18.91
CA SER A 116 -6.58 4.17 -19.56
C SER A 116 -6.48 4.23 -21.08
N VAL A 117 -5.45 4.90 -21.61
CA VAL A 117 -5.17 4.96 -23.05
C VAL A 117 -4.85 3.57 -23.60
N LEU A 118 -4.10 2.76 -22.86
CA LEU A 118 -3.62 1.44 -23.28
C LEU A 118 -4.59 0.28 -22.96
N SER A 119 -5.49 0.47 -21.99
CA SER A 119 -6.46 -0.53 -21.58
C SER A 119 -7.77 -0.37 -22.34
N PHE A 120 -8.29 -1.45 -22.91
CA PHE A 120 -9.65 -1.48 -23.47
C PHE A 120 -10.68 -1.85 -22.40
N GLU A 121 -10.41 -2.90 -21.62
CA GLU A 121 -11.34 -3.46 -20.63
C GLU A 121 -11.59 -2.53 -19.44
N HIS A 122 -10.51 -1.99 -18.85
CA HIS A 122 -10.59 -1.15 -17.63
C HIS A 122 -10.47 0.34 -17.91
N ARG A 123 -10.69 0.78 -19.16
CA ARG A 123 -10.52 2.19 -19.56
C ARG A 123 -11.28 3.14 -18.65
N GLY A 124 -12.58 2.90 -18.46
CA GLY A 124 -13.46 3.76 -17.67
C GLY A 124 -12.99 3.89 -16.22
N THR A 125 -12.63 2.76 -15.59
CA THR A 125 -12.09 2.74 -14.23
C THR A 125 -10.80 3.55 -14.11
N PHE A 126 -9.86 3.41 -15.05
CA PHE A 126 -8.62 4.17 -15.00
C PHE A 126 -8.81 5.67 -15.30
N VAL A 127 -9.77 6.05 -16.15
CA VAL A 127 -10.13 7.47 -16.33
C VAL A 127 -10.69 8.03 -15.02
N GLU A 128 -11.64 7.32 -14.41
CA GLU A 128 -12.28 7.75 -13.16
C GLU A 128 -11.26 7.87 -12.02
N LEU A 129 -10.36 6.89 -11.85
CA LEU A 129 -9.28 6.94 -10.86
C LEU A 129 -8.28 8.07 -11.13
N ALA A 130 -8.06 8.43 -12.39
CA ALA A 130 -7.18 9.54 -12.76
C ALA A 130 -7.80 10.90 -12.43
N GLU A 131 -9.08 11.08 -12.74
CA GLU A 131 -9.81 12.34 -12.53
C GLU A 131 -10.20 12.56 -11.07
N GLY A 132 -10.65 11.51 -10.38
CA GLY A 132 -11.05 11.52 -8.97
C GLY A 132 -9.92 11.16 -7.99
N PHE A 133 -8.66 11.29 -8.40
CA PHE A 133 -7.53 10.75 -7.64
C PHE A 133 -7.48 11.26 -6.20
N GLU A 134 -7.64 12.56 -5.99
CA GLU A 134 -7.57 13.18 -4.66
C GLU A 134 -8.71 12.69 -3.76
N ASP A 135 -9.93 12.61 -4.31
CA ASP A 135 -11.10 12.09 -3.61
C ASP A 135 -10.88 10.63 -3.18
N PHE A 136 -10.34 9.79 -4.08
CA PHE A 136 -10.05 8.40 -3.75
C PHE A 136 -8.89 8.26 -2.77
N ALA A 137 -7.87 9.12 -2.83
CA ALA A 137 -6.81 9.14 -1.84
C ALA A 137 -7.37 9.49 -0.44
N GLN A 138 -8.27 10.47 -0.36
CA GLN A 138 -8.95 10.83 0.88
C GLN A 138 -9.84 9.69 1.41
N VAL A 139 -10.53 8.97 0.52
CA VAL A 139 -11.29 7.76 0.89
C VAL A 139 -10.40 6.71 1.50
N LEU A 140 -9.21 6.47 0.93
CA LEU A 140 -8.25 5.51 1.49
C LEU A 140 -7.70 5.97 2.85
N ASP A 141 -7.49 7.27 3.06
CA ASP A 141 -7.07 7.81 4.37
C ASP A 141 -8.17 7.66 5.43
N GLU A 142 -9.42 7.93 5.07
CA GLU A 142 -10.57 7.69 5.97
C GLU A 142 -10.70 6.19 6.33
N VAL A 143 -10.43 5.28 5.38
CA VAL A 143 -10.36 3.83 5.66
C VAL A 143 -9.21 3.52 6.61
N ARG A 144 -8.03 4.12 6.43
CA ARG A 144 -6.88 3.97 7.35
C ARG A 144 -7.24 4.44 8.75
N GLU A 145 -7.80 5.64 8.92
CA GLU A 145 -8.11 6.20 10.24
C GLU A 145 -9.11 5.36 11.04
N ARG A 146 -10.05 4.72 10.33
CA ARG A 146 -11.11 3.88 10.92
C ARG A 146 -10.67 2.44 11.21
N THR A 147 -9.56 2.00 10.66
CA THR A 147 -9.02 0.66 10.88
C THR A 147 -7.92 0.73 11.95
N VAL A 148 -7.62 -0.38 12.64
CA VAL A 148 -6.51 -0.47 13.65
C VAL A 148 -5.12 -0.31 12.99
N LEU A 149 -5.04 0.17 11.75
CA LEU A 149 -3.82 0.41 10.98
C LEU A 149 -3.20 1.77 11.37
N ARG A 150 -2.71 1.91 12.61
CA ARG A 150 -2.08 3.18 13.06
C ARG A 150 -0.73 3.51 12.40
N SER A 151 0.01 2.54 11.83
CA SER A 151 0.76 2.68 10.54
C SER A 151 1.50 1.37 10.15
N PRO A 152 1.69 1.07 8.84
CA PRO A 152 2.52 -0.06 8.37
C PRO A 152 4.02 0.05 8.64
N GLN A 153 4.55 1.25 8.93
CA GLN A 153 5.99 1.47 9.17
C GLN A 153 6.38 1.26 10.64
N ASP A 154 5.43 1.44 11.57
CA ASP A 154 5.61 1.10 12.98
C ASP A 154 5.66 -0.42 13.18
N ILE A 155 4.92 -1.16 12.36
CA ILE A 155 4.94 -2.62 12.30
C ILE A 155 6.30 -3.16 11.84
N VAL A 156 6.88 -2.57 10.79
CA VAL A 156 8.20 -2.98 10.26
C VAL A 156 9.33 -2.63 11.23
N ARG A 157 9.31 -1.44 11.85
CA ARG A 157 10.26 -1.06 12.90
C ARG A 157 10.15 -1.92 14.16
N LEU A 158 8.94 -2.24 14.59
CA LEU A 158 8.68 -3.09 15.77
C LEU A 158 9.12 -4.54 15.51
N TYR A 159 9.02 -5.00 14.26
CA TYR A 159 9.53 -6.29 13.79
C TYR A 159 11.07 -6.34 13.75
N ASP A 160 11.74 -5.31 13.22
CA ASP A 160 13.21 -5.22 13.21
C ASP A 160 13.81 -5.12 14.62
N LEU A 161 13.14 -4.40 15.52
CA LEU A 161 13.54 -4.27 16.92
C LEU A 161 13.41 -5.60 17.67
N TRP A 162 12.30 -6.35 17.48
CA TRP A 162 12.14 -7.71 18.02
C TRP A 162 13.18 -8.69 17.46
N LYS A 163 13.50 -8.61 16.17
CA LYS A 163 14.50 -9.48 15.53
C LYS A 163 15.90 -9.29 16.13
N ARG A 164 16.25 -8.05 16.51
CA ARG A 164 17.54 -7.70 17.15
C ARG A 164 17.60 -8.01 18.65
N THR A 165 16.53 -7.73 19.40
CA THR A 165 16.55 -7.83 20.88
C THR A 165 15.92 -9.09 21.45
N ARG A 166 15.08 -9.80 20.66
CA ARG A 166 14.27 -10.96 21.08
C ARG A 166 13.34 -10.70 22.29
N ASP A 167 13.10 -9.44 22.65
CA ASP A 167 12.29 -9.08 23.84
C ASP A 167 10.80 -9.45 23.64
N PRO A 168 10.20 -10.25 24.56
CA PRO A 168 8.82 -10.71 24.45
C PRO A 168 7.76 -9.61 24.54
N ARG A 169 8.08 -8.43 25.09
CA ARG A 169 7.16 -7.27 25.15
C ARG A 169 6.88 -6.67 23.78
N PHE A 170 7.88 -6.64 22.89
CA PHE A 170 7.68 -6.19 21.50
C PHE A 170 6.92 -7.23 20.67
N ALA A 171 7.12 -8.52 20.94
CA ALA A 171 6.33 -9.59 20.32
C ALA A 171 4.84 -9.50 20.71
N ALA A 172 4.53 -9.20 21.97
CA ALA A 172 3.14 -8.99 22.42
C ALA A 172 2.50 -7.76 21.76
N LYS A 173 3.27 -6.69 21.54
CA LYS A 173 2.80 -5.44 20.91
C LYS A 173 2.63 -5.58 19.38
N LEU A 174 3.49 -6.37 18.71
CA LEU A 174 3.31 -6.79 17.31
C LEU A 174 2.02 -7.61 17.14
N ARG A 175 1.79 -8.59 18.03
CA ARG A 175 0.56 -9.40 18.03
C ARG A 175 -0.69 -8.55 18.24
N GLY A 176 -0.61 -7.51 19.07
CA GLY A 176 -1.71 -6.55 19.30
C GLY A 176 -1.99 -5.59 18.13
N GLN A 177 -1.12 -5.53 17.12
CA GLN A 177 -1.29 -4.74 15.89
C GLN A 177 -1.48 -5.65 14.65
N GLY A 178 -1.71 -6.96 14.85
CA GLY A 178 -1.97 -7.93 13.78
C GLY A 178 -0.72 -8.53 13.10
N VAL A 179 0.48 -8.38 13.68
CA VAL A 179 1.75 -8.84 13.08
C VAL A 179 2.40 -9.90 13.96
N PHE A 180 2.75 -11.05 13.37
CA PHE A 180 3.23 -12.21 14.12
C PHE A 180 4.69 -12.53 13.77
N PRO A 181 5.65 -12.23 14.66
CA PRO A 181 7.05 -12.53 14.40
C PRO A 181 7.36 -14.04 14.54
N GLN A 182 8.03 -14.63 13.55
CA GLN A 182 8.44 -16.05 13.54
C GLN A 182 9.97 -16.17 13.70
N THR A 183 10.41 -17.01 14.64
CA THR A 183 11.82 -17.32 14.86
C THR A 183 12.20 -18.49 13.96
N THR A 184 12.91 -18.24 12.87
CA THR A 184 13.63 -19.34 12.20
C THR A 184 14.85 -19.66 13.05
N TRP A 185 14.67 -20.60 13.96
CA TRP A 185 15.76 -21.35 14.58
C TRP A 185 16.10 -22.54 13.67
N GLY A 186 17.39 -22.78 13.49
CA GLY A 186 18.00 -23.79 12.62
C GLY A 186 19.34 -23.21 12.17
N GLY A 187 20.35 -23.19 13.04
CA GLY A 187 21.16 -24.37 13.39
C GLY A 187 22.30 -24.39 12.37
N VAL A 188 23.57 -24.20 12.71
CA VAL A 188 24.30 -24.79 13.84
C VAL A 188 25.43 -23.83 14.26
N ASP A 189 25.48 -23.49 15.54
CA ASP A 189 26.72 -23.10 16.22
C ASP A 189 27.53 -24.39 16.46
N VAL A 190 28.78 -24.45 16.01
CA VAL A 190 29.81 -25.24 16.71
C VAL A 190 31.09 -24.42 16.73
N GLU A 191 31.36 -23.96 17.96
CA GLU A 191 32.67 -23.80 18.61
C GLU A 191 33.57 -22.65 18.14
N ASP A 192 33.37 -21.54 18.83
CA ASP A 192 34.39 -20.87 19.64
C ASP A 192 35.55 -21.80 20.07
N ASP A 193 36.77 -21.42 19.69
CA ASP A 193 37.86 -21.37 20.65
C ASP A 193 38.70 -20.11 20.35
N GLY A 194 38.29 -19.01 20.97
CA GLY A 194 39.03 -18.57 22.15
C GLY A 194 40.56 -18.52 22.06
N SER A 195 41.05 -17.29 22.24
CA SER A 195 42.22 -16.97 23.07
C SER A 195 43.60 -17.06 22.40
N VAL A 196 44.16 -15.90 22.03
CA VAL A 196 45.06 -15.09 22.87
C VAL A 196 46.42 -15.77 23.06
N HIS A 197 47.40 -15.36 22.26
CA HIS A 197 48.57 -14.60 22.72
C HIS A 197 49.29 -13.94 21.55
#